data_AF-A0A1D1Z415-F1
#
_entry.id   AF-A0A1D1Z415-F1
#
_cell.length_a   1.000
_cell.length_b   1.000
_cell.length_c   1.000
_cell.angle_alpha   90.00
_cell.angle_beta   90.00
_cell.angle_gamma   90.00
#
_symmetry.space_group_name_H-M   'P 1'
#
loop_
_entity.id
_entity.type
_entity.pdbx_description
1 polymer ?
#
loop_
_entity_poly.entity_id
_entity_poly.type
_entity_poly.pdbx_seq_one_letter_code
_entity_poly.pdbx_strand_id
1 'polypeptide(L)'
;MGKRVFLAYFILWMWSFSLVHASCDGLVRINLRKKKLDINILRAARMATREKICLQGSGLQDFLRDSNVNIISLKNFMDARYYGKIGIGTPPQNFTVVFDTGSSNLWVPSLKCYLSIACLFHARYKSAQSCSYKENGKSCKISYGTGVLSGFLSQDNVQVGNLIVKDHVFMEVKKESNIIFLLSKFDGILGLGFQEISVGKVPPIWQLMIEQNLIKDKVFSFWLNRNAHDADGGELVFGGVEPRHYKGKHTFVPVTRKGYWQFEIGDFFIGNQTTGVCSAGCAAVIDSGTSLLSGPTTVITQINHAIGAEGIVSVECKEVVLEYGVRIFELLTAESQAQTVCGQIGLCTLDEVSNASIGIKSVLEKQTDENSYVGYDNLCKKRKKKGAMCAACQMAVVWMQKQLKQNQTRDRILTHVNELCGRIPSPMAESAVKCNQISRMPDISFTI
;
A
#
# COMPACT_ATOMS: atom_id res chain seq x y z
N MET A 1 -44.04 -52.96 12.13
CA MET A 1 -43.94 -51.96 11.04
C MET A 1 -43.28 -50.63 11.42
N GLY A 2 -42.95 -50.33 12.70
CA GLY A 2 -42.45 -49.00 13.11
C GLY A 2 -40.96 -48.68 12.88
N LYS A 3 -40.06 -49.68 12.85
CA LYS A 3 -38.60 -49.41 12.75
C LYS A 3 -38.09 -49.09 11.34
N ARG A 4 -38.79 -49.56 10.29
CA ARG A 4 -38.40 -49.28 8.88
C ARG A 4 -38.83 -47.89 8.41
N VAL A 5 -39.92 -47.34 8.96
CA VAL A 5 -40.40 -45.99 8.63
C VAL A 5 -39.50 -44.91 9.25
N PHE A 6 -39.02 -45.13 10.48
CA PHE A 6 -38.10 -44.19 11.15
C PHE A 6 -36.75 -44.06 10.45
N LEU A 7 -36.20 -45.15 9.91
CA LEU A 7 -34.94 -45.13 9.16
C LEU A 7 -35.09 -44.38 7.82
N ALA A 8 -36.23 -44.52 7.16
CA ALA A 8 -36.52 -43.82 5.90
C ALA A 8 -36.64 -42.30 6.11
N TYR A 9 -37.30 -41.86 7.19
CA TYR A 9 -37.38 -40.42 7.53
C TYR A 9 -36.03 -39.83 7.92
N PHE A 10 -35.16 -40.58 8.60
CA PHE A 10 -33.82 -40.10 8.97
C PHE A 10 -32.89 -39.97 7.75
N ILE A 11 -33.03 -40.87 6.76
CA ILE A 11 -32.27 -40.80 5.50
C ILE A 11 -32.78 -39.66 4.61
N LEU A 12 -34.10 -39.43 4.53
CA LEU A 12 -34.68 -38.29 3.81
C LEU A 12 -34.34 -36.94 4.45
N TRP A 13 -34.24 -36.87 5.79
CA TRP A 13 -33.80 -35.66 6.50
C TRP A 13 -32.30 -35.38 6.28
N MET A 14 -31.46 -36.42 6.24
CA MET A 14 -30.03 -36.30 5.89
C MET A 14 -29.79 -35.88 4.43
N TRP A 15 -30.69 -36.22 3.51
CA TRP A 15 -30.61 -35.77 2.11
C TRP A 15 -31.09 -34.33 1.90
N SER A 16 -31.82 -33.76 2.87
CA SER A 16 -32.28 -32.36 2.78
C SER A 16 -31.24 -31.32 3.25
N PHE A 17 -30.11 -31.75 3.83
CA PHE A 17 -29.10 -30.85 4.42
C PHE A 17 -27.72 -30.87 3.73
N SER A 18 -27.63 -31.30 2.47
CA SER A 18 -26.35 -31.26 1.72
C SER A 18 -26.47 -30.67 0.31
N LEU A 19 -27.40 -29.74 0.10
CA LEU A 19 -27.33 -28.80 -1.02
C LEU A 19 -26.60 -27.53 -0.56
N VAL A 20 -25.28 -27.64 -0.40
CA VAL A 20 -24.43 -26.47 -0.56
C VAL A 20 -24.68 -25.98 -1.98
N HIS A 21 -25.27 -24.79 -2.11
CA HIS A 21 -25.52 -24.17 -3.39
C HIS A 21 -24.18 -24.01 -4.13
N ALA A 22 -23.85 -24.96 -5.00
CA ALA A 22 -22.86 -24.75 -6.04
C ALA A 22 -23.43 -23.67 -6.95
N SER A 23 -22.93 -22.46 -6.82
CA SER A 23 -23.37 -21.33 -7.63
C SER A 23 -23.16 -21.67 -9.11
N CYS A 24 -24.25 -21.82 -9.86
CA CYS A 24 -24.25 -22.21 -11.28
C CYS A 24 -23.67 -21.14 -12.23
N ASP A 25 -23.21 -20.01 -11.71
CA ASP A 25 -22.66 -18.90 -12.49
C ASP A 25 -21.17 -19.03 -12.82
N GLY A 26 -20.48 -20.02 -12.22
CA GLY A 26 -19.04 -20.23 -12.40
C GLY A 26 -18.16 -19.21 -11.67
N LEU A 27 -18.73 -18.44 -10.76
CA LEU A 27 -18.01 -17.46 -9.95
C LEU A 27 -17.51 -18.08 -8.64
N VAL A 28 -16.28 -17.73 -8.28
CA VAL A 28 -15.64 -18.20 -7.04
C VAL A 28 -15.62 -17.07 -6.05
N ARG A 29 -16.51 -17.16 -5.05
CA ARG A 29 -16.72 -16.13 -4.02
C ARG A 29 -15.95 -16.46 -2.74
N ILE A 30 -15.16 -15.50 -2.28
CA ILE A 30 -14.34 -15.59 -1.08
C ILE A 30 -14.81 -14.51 -0.10
N ASN A 31 -15.48 -14.95 0.96
CA ASN A 31 -15.89 -14.06 2.04
C ASN A 31 -14.67 -13.49 2.76
N LEU A 32 -14.62 -12.17 2.87
CA LEU A 32 -13.59 -11.43 3.59
C LEU A 32 -14.11 -11.04 4.96
N ARG A 33 -13.28 -11.27 5.98
CA ARG A 33 -13.53 -10.77 7.32
C ARG A 33 -12.89 -9.42 7.47
N LYS A 34 -13.67 -8.46 7.97
CA LYS A 34 -13.18 -7.15 8.36
C LYS A 34 -12.83 -7.14 9.84
N LYS A 35 -11.63 -6.70 10.18
CA LYS A 35 -11.29 -6.37 11.58
C LYS A 35 -11.31 -4.87 11.81
N LYS A 36 -11.71 -4.47 13.02
CA LYS A 36 -11.61 -3.08 13.46
C LYS A 36 -10.13 -2.72 13.55
N LEU A 37 -9.83 -1.49 13.13
CA LEU A 37 -8.49 -0.93 13.27
C LEU A 37 -8.20 -0.79 14.75
N ASP A 38 -7.12 -1.41 15.22
CA ASP A 38 -6.67 -1.28 16.59
C ASP A 38 -5.62 -0.17 16.66
N ILE A 39 -6.03 0.97 17.20
CA ILE A 39 -5.21 2.18 17.29
C ILE A 39 -3.96 1.94 18.16
N ASN A 40 -4.04 1.07 19.17
CA ASN A 40 -2.89 0.77 20.01
C ASN A 40 -1.85 -0.05 19.24
N ILE A 41 -2.32 -0.98 18.41
CA ILE A 41 -1.48 -1.74 17.51
C ILE A 41 -0.81 -0.83 16.46
N LEU A 42 -1.54 0.15 15.90
CA LEU A 42 -0.96 1.16 15.01
C LEU A 42 0.09 2.03 15.70
N ARG A 43 -0.18 2.50 16.92
CA ARG A 43 0.79 3.27 17.70
C ARG A 43 2.06 2.47 17.98
N ALA A 44 1.93 1.20 18.38
CA ALA A 44 3.06 0.32 18.62
C ALA A 44 3.91 0.09 17.36
N ALA A 45 3.28 -0.12 16.21
CA ALA A 45 3.99 -0.28 14.94
C ALA A 45 4.75 1.00 14.52
N ARG A 46 4.15 2.19 14.71
CA ARG A 46 4.83 3.46 14.47
C ARG A 46 5.99 3.68 15.43
N MET A 47 5.86 3.30 16.70
CA MET A 47 6.96 3.37 17.68
C MET A 47 8.13 2.45 17.32
N ALA A 48 7.87 1.23 16.87
CA ALA A 48 8.94 0.35 16.40
C ALA A 48 9.63 0.85 15.12
N THR A 49 8.86 1.49 14.23
CA THR A 49 9.40 2.19 13.06
C THR A 49 10.31 3.34 13.50
N ARG A 50 9.91 4.10 14.53
CA ARG A 50 10.72 5.17 15.14
C ARG A 50 12.06 4.66 15.68
N GLU A 51 12.06 3.57 16.45
CA GLU A 51 13.29 3.02 17.04
C GLU A 51 14.28 2.60 15.95
N LYS A 52 13.80 1.96 14.87
CA LYS A 52 14.63 1.52 13.76
C LYS A 52 15.19 2.68 12.91
N ILE A 53 14.39 3.72 12.67
CA ILE A 53 14.82 4.95 11.99
C ILE A 53 15.91 5.68 12.81
N CYS A 54 15.74 5.77 14.14
CA CYS A 54 16.75 6.35 15.03
C CYS A 54 18.06 5.54 15.07
N LEU A 55 17.98 4.20 15.01
CA LEU A 55 19.14 3.31 15.00
C LEU A 55 19.89 3.29 13.65
N GLN A 56 19.21 3.55 12.52
CA GLN A 56 19.81 3.58 11.18
C GLN A 56 20.29 4.97 10.74
N GLY A 57 20.05 6.03 11.53
CA GLY A 57 20.50 7.39 11.20
C GLY A 57 19.83 8.01 9.96
N SER A 58 18.72 7.41 9.50
CA SER A 58 17.90 7.93 8.41
C SER A 58 16.95 9.00 8.95
N GLY A 59 17.14 10.24 8.54
CA GLY A 59 16.19 11.31 8.84
C GLY A 59 14.95 11.23 7.95
N LEU A 60 14.03 12.18 8.15
CA LEU A 60 12.87 12.52 7.31
C LEU A 60 13.17 12.53 5.78
N GLN A 61 14.45 12.62 5.39
CA GLN A 61 14.97 12.58 4.04
C GLN A 61 14.67 11.28 3.27
N ASP A 62 14.67 10.11 3.91
CA ASP A 62 14.42 8.83 3.19
C ASP A 62 12.96 8.74 2.69
N PHE A 63 12.04 9.45 3.36
CA PHE A 63 10.64 9.57 2.93
C PHE A 63 10.41 10.65 1.87
N LEU A 64 11.33 11.62 1.74
CA LEU A 64 11.17 12.78 0.85
C LEU A 64 11.99 12.67 -0.45
N ARG A 65 12.98 11.77 -0.53
CA ARG A 65 14.01 11.82 -1.58
C ARG A 65 13.95 10.67 -2.59
N ASP A 66 13.22 9.61 -2.31
CA ASP A 66 13.33 8.41 -3.15
C ASP A 66 12.19 8.35 -4.19
N SER A 67 12.46 8.92 -5.37
CA SER A 67 11.65 8.71 -6.57
C SER A 67 11.85 7.32 -7.20
N ASN A 68 12.68 6.45 -6.60
CA ASN A 68 12.92 5.06 -7.01
C ASN A 68 12.40 4.02 -5.99
N VAL A 69 11.53 4.39 -5.05
CA VAL A 69 11.02 3.43 -4.05
C VAL A 69 10.14 2.37 -4.73
N ASN A 70 10.48 1.11 -4.51
CA ASN A 70 9.60 -0.01 -4.81
C ASN A 70 8.32 0.13 -3.95
N ILE A 71 7.13 0.21 -4.54
CA ILE A 71 5.87 0.38 -3.79
C ILE A 71 5.71 -0.71 -2.71
N ILE A 72 6.24 -1.91 -2.96
CA ILE A 72 6.27 -3.00 -1.97
C ILE A 72 7.01 -2.57 -0.69
N SER A 73 8.13 -1.84 -0.80
CA SER A 73 8.87 -1.29 0.34
C SER A 73 8.20 -0.10 1.03
N LEU A 74 7.07 0.41 0.54
CA LEU A 74 6.25 1.42 1.23
C LEU A 74 5.09 0.80 2.02
N LYS A 75 4.85 -0.52 1.87
CA LYS A 75 3.67 -1.16 2.43
C LYS A 75 3.69 -1.20 3.96
N ASN A 76 2.58 -0.77 4.55
CA ASN A 76 2.27 -0.92 5.96
C ASN A 76 1.03 -1.82 6.15
N PHE A 77 1.24 -3.11 6.39
CA PHE A 77 0.13 -4.06 6.58
C PHE A 77 -0.59 -3.92 7.92
N MET A 78 -0.12 -3.05 8.82
CA MET A 78 -0.83 -2.74 10.06
C MET A 78 -2.17 -2.06 9.83
N ASP A 79 -2.30 -1.40 8.68
CA ASP A 79 -3.54 -0.81 8.24
C ASP A 79 -4.40 -1.83 7.47
N ALA A 80 -3.94 -3.05 7.15
CA ALA A 80 -4.76 -4.02 6.44
C ALA A 80 -6.00 -4.38 7.28
N ARG A 81 -7.20 -4.36 6.69
CA ARG A 81 -8.47 -4.58 7.41
C ARG A 81 -9.24 -5.80 6.98
N TYR A 82 -8.96 -6.33 5.79
CA TYR A 82 -9.73 -7.38 5.16
C TYR A 82 -8.86 -8.58 4.90
N TYR A 83 -9.33 -9.74 5.36
CA TYR A 83 -8.60 -11.01 5.24
C TYR A 83 -9.57 -12.12 4.88
N GLY A 84 -9.11 -13.13 4.15
CA GLY A 84 -9.86 -14.36 3.95
C GLY A 84 -9.03 -15.58 4.30
N LYS A 85 -9.60 -16.76 4.07
CA LYS A 85 -8.93 -18.04 4.35
C LYS A 85 -8.47 -18.70 3.06
N ILE A 86 -7.30 -19.31 3.12
CA ILE A 86 -6.77 -20.23 2.11
C ILE A 86 -6.34 -21.53 2.78
N GLY A 87 -6.28 -22.61 2.02
CA GLY A 87 -5.66 -23.87 2.43
C GLY A 87 -4.37 -24.11 1.64
N ILE A 88 -3.32 -24.63 2.27
CA ILE A 88 -2.09 -25.03 1.56
C ILE A 88 -1.80 -26.50 1.90
N GLY A 89 -1.56 -27.30 0.86
CA GLY A 89 -1.24 -28.72 0.98
C GLY A 89 -2.42 -29.67 0.91
N THR A 90 -2.09 -30.97 0.96
CA THR A 90 -3.05 -32.07 0.94
C THR A 90 -2.75 -33.01 2.12
N PRO A 91 -3.59 -33.10 3.16
CA PRO A 91 -4.82 -32.32 3.35
C PRO A 91 -4.56 -30.81 3.56
N PRO A 92 -5.56 -29.93 3.28
CA PRO A 92 -5.39 -28.49 3.39
C PRO A 92 -5.04 -28.01 4.80
N GLN A 93 -3.95 -27.24 4.93
CA GLN A 93 -3.57 -26.51 6.13
C GLN A 93 -4.07 -25.06 6.01
N ASN A 94 -4.95 -24.61 6.90
CA ASN A 94 -5.63 -23.33 6.76
C ASN A 94 -4.78 -22.14 7.26
N PHE A 95 -4.78 -21.06 6.49
CA PHE A 95 -4.15 -19.78 6.81
C PHE A 95 -5.12 -18.63 6.58
N THR A 96 -5.06 -17.62 7.44
CA THR A 96 -5.73 -16.33 7.24
C THR A 96 -4.77 -15.41 6.47
N VAL A 97 -5.18 -14.90 5.32
CA VAL A 97 -4.30 -14.07 4.49
C VAL A 97 -4.93 -12.76 4.04
N VAL A 98 -4.10 -11.76 3.84
CA VAL A 98 -4.45 -10.55 3.07
C VAL A 98 -4.40 -10.91 1.59
N PHE A 99 -5.46 -10.62 0.84
CA PHE A 99 -5.44 -10.66 -0.63
C PHE A 99 -4.97 -9.30 -1.13
N ASP A 100 -3.76 -9.26 -1.68
CA ASP A 100 -3.00 -8.02 -1.86
C ASP A 100 -2.69 -7.73 -3.34
N THR A 101 -3.37 -6.76 -3.95
CA THR A 101 -3.08 -6.34 -5.34
C THR A 101 -1.77 -5.57 -5.50
N GLY A 102 -1.17 -5.05 -4.43
CA GLY A 102 0.11 -4.34 -4.51
C GLY A 102 1.35 -5.24 -4.37
N SER A 103 1.20 -6.56 -4.16
CA SER A 103 2.31 -7.53 -4.14
C SER A 103 1.97 -8.79 -4.93
N SER A 104 2.96 -9.64 -5.21
CA SER A 104 2.81 -10.76 -6.17
C SER A 104 3.17 -12.14 -5.64
N ASN A 105 3.76 -12.23 -4.45
CA ASN A 105 4.12 -13.51 -3.84
C ASN A 105 3.05 -13.97 -2.86
N LEU A 106 2.78 -15.28 -2.81
CA LEU A 106 2.20 -15.92 -1.63
C LEU A 106 3.32 -16.23 -0.63
N TRP A 107 3.11 -15.91 0.64
CA TRP A 107 3.99 -16.35 1.72
C TRP A 107 3.22 -16.67 2.99
N VAL A 108 3.70 -17.67 3.74
CA VAL A 108 3.17 -18.08 5.04
C VAL A 108 4.31 -18.47 6.00
N PRO A 109 4.11 -18.44 7.32
CA PRO A 109 5.11 -18.86 8.30
C PRO A 109 5.44 -20.35 8.14
N SER A 110 6.72 -20.70 8.19
CA SER A 110 7.16 -22.10 8.17
C SER A 110 7.16 -22.70 9.57
N LEU A 111 6.97 -24.01 9.69
CA LEU A 111 7.31 -24.74 10.92
C LEU A 111 8.81 -24.59 11.27
N LYS A 112 9.66 -24.31 10.27
CA LYS A 112 11.10 -24.04 10.44
C LYS A 112 11.39 -22.61 10.95
N CYS A 113 10.37 -21.81 11.27
CA CYS A 113 10.51 -20.51 11.89
C CYS A 113 10.65 -20.64 13.41
N TYR A 114 11.89 -20.84 13.89
CA TYR A 114 12.17 -21.08 15.31
C TYR A 114 12.48 -19.81 16.11
N LEU A 115 13.06 -18.80 15.45
CA LEU A 115 13.71 -17.66 16.11
C LEU A 115 12.86 -16.38 16.13
N SER A 116 11.70 -16.37 15.46
CA SER A 116 10.82 -15.19 15.41
C SER A 116 9.57 -15.43 16.25
N ILE A 117 9.38 -14.60 17.27
CA ILE A 117 8.23 -14.65 18.19
C ILE A 117 6.91 -14.55 17.42
N ALA A 118 6.85 -13.76 16.36
CA ALA A 118 5.67 -13.61 15.51
C ALA A 118 5.16 -14.96 14.97
N CYS A 119 6.06 -15.86 14.54
CA CYS A 119 5.70 -17.19 14.06
C CYS A 119 5.07 -18.10 15.14
N LEU A 120 5.27 -17.81 16.43
CA LEU A 120 4.67 -18.58 17.52
C LEU A 120 3.18 -18.28 17.70
N PHE A 121 2.74 -17.08 17.29
CA PHE A 121 1.36 -16.63 17.42
C PHE A 121 0.52 -16.84 16.15
N HIS A 122 1.13 -17.34 15.07
CA HIS A 122 0.48 -17.54 13.78
C HIS A 122 0.49 -19.03 13.38
N ALA A 123 -0.43 -19.39 12.47
CA ALA A 123 -0.41 -20.70 11.85
C ALA A 123 0.90 -20.90 11.07
N ARG A 124 1.44 -22.12 11.13
CA ARG A 124 2.72 -22.48 10.49
C ARG A 124 2.52 -23.64 9.55
N TYR A 125 3.04 -23.52 8.34
CA TYR A 125 3.01 -24.55 7.30
C TYR A 125 3.96 -25.70 7.63
N LYS A 126 3.44 -26.91 7.47
CA LYS A 126 4.11 -28.18 7.78
C LYS A 126 4.22 -28.98 6.48
N SER A 127 5.33 -28.82 5.76
CA SER A 127 5.58 -29.55 4.50
C SER A 127 5.50 -31.07 4.66
N ALA A 128 6.03 -31.61 5.76
CA ALA A 128 5.98 -33.05 6.05
C ALA A 128 4.55 -33.62 6.26
N GLN A 129 3.54 -32.77 6.42
CA GLN A 129 2.14 -33.18 6.58
C GLN A 129 1.32 -33.00 5.29
N SER A 130 1.95 -32.61 4.19
CA SER A 130 1.30 -32.45 2.88
C SER A 130 1.83 -33.49 1.90
N CYS A 131 0.95 -34.32 1.34
CA CYS A 131 1.34 -35.31 0.33
C CYS A 131 1.54 -34.69 -1.07
N SER A 132 1.07 -33.47 -1.30
CA SER A 132 1.27 -32.73 -2.56
C SER A 132 2.48 -31.78 -2.53
N TYR A 133 3.20 -31.71 -1.39
CA TYR A 133 4.39 -30.88 -1.25
C TYR A 133 5.51 -31.33 -2.19
N LYS A 134 6.13 -30.36 -2.84
CA LYS A 134 7.36 -30.51 -3.64
C LYS A 134 8.39 -29.51 -3.12
N GLU A 135 9.58 -30.03 -2.81
CA GLU A 135 10.69 -29.19 -2.37
C GLU A 135 11.21 -28.31 -3.51
N ASN A 136 11.46 -27.03 -3.21
CA ASN A 136 12.15 -26.10 -4.11
C ASN A 136 13.43 -25.57 -3.44
N GLY A 137 13.34 -25.09 -2.19
CA GLY A 137 14.49 -24.81 -1.33
C GLY A 137 15.26 -23.52 -1.64
N LYS A 138 14.97 -22.86 -2.77
CA LYS A 138 15.63 -21.60 -3.15
C LYS A 138 15.37 -20.52 -2.11
N SER A 139 16.43 -19.97 -1.54
CA SER A 139 16.32 -18.88 -0.56
C SER A 139 15.77 -17.60 -1.21
N CYS A 140 14.91 -16.89 -0.48
CA CYS A 140 14.33 -15.64 -0.93
C CYS A 140 14.12 -14.66 0.23
N LYS A 141 14.10 -13.37 -0.10
CA LYS A 141 13.85 -12.27 0.83
C LYS A 141 12.83 -11.31 0.22
N ILE A 142 11.88 -10.85 1.03
CA ILE A 142 10.89 -9.85 0.65
C ILE A 142 10.98 -8.70 1.66
N SER A 143 11.06 -7.48 1.15
CA SER A 143 11.09 -6.26 1.96
C SER A 143 9.74 -5.55 1.87
N TYR A 144 9.09 -5.34 3.00
CA TYR A 144 7.81 -4.62 3.13
C TYR A 144 7.95 -3.49 4.14
N GLY A 145 7.79 -2.24 3.71
CA GLY A 145 8.04 -1.10 4.60
C GLY A 145 9.47 -1.16 5.14
N THR A 146 9.59 -1.03 6.46
CA THR A 146 10.83 -1.22 7.23
C THR A 146 11.10 -2.69 7.61
N GLY A 147 10.23 -3.63 7.24
CA GLY A 147 10.33 -5.06 7.56
C GLY A 147 10.99 -5.89 6.47
N VAL A 148 11.72 -6.92 6.87
CA VAL A 148 12.28 -7.93 5.96
C VAL A 148 11.83 -9.32 6.39
N LEU A 149 11.24 -10.05 5.44
CA LEU A 149 10.95 -11.47 5.55
C LEU A 149 12.06 -12.25 4.86
N SER A 150 12.58 -13.28 5.52
CA SER A 150 13.60 -14.18 4.96
C SER A 150 13.14 -15.63 5.11
N GLY A 151 13.36 -16.41 4.06
CA GLY A 151 12.78 -17.74 3.94
C GLY A 151 13.27 -18.45 2.68
N PHE A 152 12.48 -19.40 2.21
CA PHE A 152 12.78 -20.19 1.03
C PHE A 152 11.50 -20.53 0.27
N LEU A 153 11.63 -20.81 -1.03
CA LEU A 153 10.51 -21.23 -1.86
C LEU A 153 10.18 -22.70 -1.63
N SER A 154 8.88 -23.00 -1.69
CA SER A 154 8.27 -24.33 -1.63
C SER A 154 7.15 -24.40 -2.66
N GLN A 155 6.75 -25.60 -3.06
CA GLN A 155 5.67 -25.80 -4.01
C GLN A 155 4.63 -26.73 -3.42
N ASP A 156 3.36 -26.36 -3.51
CA ASP A 156 2.23 -27.20 -3.06
C ASP A 156 0.92 -26.78 -3.73
N ASN A 157 -0.15 -27.53 -3.50
CA ASN A 157 -1.50 -27.16 -3.89
C ASN A 157 -2.04 -26.07 -2.96
N VAL A 158 -2.68 -25.05 -3.51
CA VAL A 158 -3.31 -23.97 -2.74
C VAL A 158 -4.81 -23.94 -3.02
N GLN A 159 -5.59 -24.07 -1.96
CA GLN A 159 -7.03 -23.96 -1.97
C GLN A 159 -7.48 -22.52 -1.70
N VAL A 160 -8.26 -21.95 -2.61
CA VAL A 160 -8.89 -20.62 -2.46
C VAL A 160 -10.39 -20.79 -2.70
N GLY A 161 -11.19 -20.72 -1.62
CA GLY A 161 -12.60 -21.09 -1.68
C GLY A 161 -12.77 -22.56 -2.05
N ASN A 162 -13.49 -22.84 -3.12
CA ASN A 162 -13.66 -24.18 -3.68
C ASN A 162 -12.62 -24.52 -4.78
N LEU A 163 -11.75 -23.58 -5.18
CA LEU A 163 -10.71 -23.85 -6.17
C LEU A 163 -9.48 -24.49 -5.53
N ILE A 164 -8.88 -25.45 -6.22
CA ILE A 164 -7.57 -26.01 -5.89
C ILE A 164 -6.62 -25.65 -7.02
N VAL A 165 -5.73 -24.69 -6.78
CA VAL A 165 -4.66 -24.32 -7.68
C VAL A 165 -3.48 -25.25 -7.43
N LYS A 166 -3.14 -26.06 -8.43
CA LYS A 166 -2.07 -27.06 -8.29
C LYS A 166 -0.70 -26.42 -8.47
N ASP A 167 0.31 -27.02 -7.85
CA ASP A 167 1.72 -26.72 -8.12
C ASP A 167 2.10 -25.25 -7.95
N HIS A 168 1.46 -24.52 -7.03
CA HIS A 168 1.78 -23.13 -6.78
C HIS A 168 3.06 -23.03 -5.94
N VAL A 169 4.01 -22.22 -6.41
CA VAL A 169 5.23 -21.91 -5.67
C VAL A 169 4.94 -20.75 -4.71
N PHE A 170 5.33 -20.88 -3.45
CA PHE A 170 5.16 -19.87 -2.41
C PHE A 170 6.36 -19.83 -1.48
N MET A 171 6.47 -18.77 -0.68
CA MET A 171 7.55 -18.61 0.28
C MET A 171 7.17 -19.12 1.67
N GLU A 172 7.99 -20.01 2.20
CA GLU A 172 8.00 -20.40 3.61
C GLU A 172 8.91 -19.45 4.40
N VAL A 173 8.32 -18.64 5.29
CA VAL A 173 9.07 -17.66 6.11
C VAL A 173 9.80 -18.37 7.26
N LYS A 174 11.12 -18.19 7.35
CA LYS A 174 11.98 -18.70 8.44
C LYS A 174 12.32 -17.65 9.48
N LYS A 175 12.45 -16.40 9.06
CA LYS A 175 12.78 -15.27 9.92
C LYS A 175 11.97 -14.05 9.51
N GLU A 176 11.37 -13.47 10.52
CA GLU A 176 10.59 -12.26 10.47
C GLU A 176 11.21 -11.24 11.41
N SER A 177 11.53 -10.06 10.86
CA SER A 177 12.32 -9.03 11.55
C SER A 177 11.48 -7.84 12.02
N ASN A 178 10.16 -7.88 11.86
CA ASN A 178 9.31 -6.72 12.09
C ASN A 178 8.19 -7.01 13.11
N ILE A 179 8.00 -6.08 14.05
CA ILE A 179 6.89 -6.08 15.00
C ILE A 179 5.52 -6.06 14.31
N ILE A 180 5.46 -5.54 13.08
CA ILE A 180 4.24 -5.46 12.28
C ILE A 180 3.56 -6.82 12.23
N PHE A 181 4.35 -7.86 11.99
CA PHE A 181 3.82 -9.20 11.87
C PHE A 181 3.55 -9.87 13.21
N LEU A 182 4.24 -9.48 14.29
CA LEU A 182 3.88 -9.91 15.64
C LEU A 182 2.48 -9.44 16.06
N LEU A 183 2.13 -8.21 15.67
CA LEU A 183 0.86 -7.58 16.00
C LEU A 183 -0.25 -7.83 14.97
N SER A 184 0.12 -8.41 13.82
CA SER A 184 -0.80 -8.73 12.75
C SER A 184 -1.82 -9.79 13.18
N LYS A 185 -2.97 -9.76 12.52
CA LYS A 185 -4.11 -10.65 12.78
C LYS A 185 -4.36 -11.63 11.64
N PHE A 186 -3.40 -11.72 10.74
CA PHE A 186 -3.35 -12.58 9.56
C PHE A 186 -2.03 -13.36 9.61
N ASP A 187 -2.03 -14.57 9.07
CA ASP A 187 -0.88 -15.45 9.06
C ASP A 187 0.07 -15.14 7.89
N GLY A 188 -0.46 -14.71 6.74
CA GLY A 188 0.35 -14.43 5.55
C GLY A 188 -0.30 -13.50 4.54
N ILE A 189 0.32 -13.38 3.36
CA ILE A 189 -0.19 -12.55 2.26
C ILE A 189 -0.25 -13.39 1.00
N LEU A 190 -1.34 -13.24 0.27
CA LEU A 190 -1.53 -13.79 -1.07
C LEU A 190 -1.52 -12.61 -2.07
N GLY A 191 -0.41 -12.47 -2.79
CA GLY A 191 -0.24 -11.44 -3.81
C GLY A 191 -1.09 -11.68 -5.05
N LEU A 192 -1.77 -10.62 -5.49
CA LEU A 192 -2.62 -10.55 -6.68
C LEU A 192 -2.08 -9.58 -7.74
N GLY A 193 -0.88 -9.04 -7.54
CA GLY A 193 -0.13 -8.23 -8.51
C GLY A 193 0.37 -9.07 -9.69
N PHE A 194 1.25 -8.47 -10.51
CA PHE A 194 1.81 -9.15 -11.67
C PHE A 194 3.16 -9.80 -11.39
N GLN A 195 3.52 -10.82 -12.18
CA GLN A 195 4.77 -11.59 -12.02
C GLN A 195 6.05 -10.73 -12.07
N GLU A 196 6.02 -9.59 -12.76
CA GLU A 196 7.19 -8.71 -12.93
C GLU A 196 7.78 -8.24 -11.59
N ILE A 197 6.95 -8.06 -10.56
CA ILE A 197 7.37 -7.65 -9.21
C ILE A 197 7.45 -8.83 -8.21
N SER A 198 7.24 -10.07 -8.66
CA SER A 198 7.37 -11.27 -7.83
C SER A 198 8.84 -11.61 -7.57
N VAL A 199 9.17 -11.82 -6.29
CA VAL A 199 10.47 -12.36 -5.89
C VAL A 199 10.61 -13.78 -6.43
N GLY A 200 11.74 -14.05 -7.09
CA GLY A 200 11.97 -15.32 -7.75
C GLY A 200 11.21 -15.51 -9.06
N LYS A 201 10.51 -14.47 -9.57
CA LYS A 201 9.67 -14.51 -10.79
C LYS A 201 8.63 -15.64 -10.75
N VAL A 202 8.16 -15.96 -9.55
CA VAL A 202 7.07 -16.92 -9.33
C VAL A 202 5.77 -16.38 -9.93
N PRO A 203 5.04 -17.17 -10.76
CA PRO A 203 3.72 -16.80 -11.24
C PRO A 203 2.73 -16.59 -10.08
N PRO A 204 2.06 -15.43 -9.98
CA PRO A 204 0.99 -15.19 -9.02
C PRO A 204 -0.16 -16.19 -9.18
N ILE A 205 -0.87 -16.48 -8.09
CA ILE A 205 -1.88 -17.53 -8.06
C ILE A 205 -3.02 -17.33 -9.06
N TRP A 206 -3.42 -16.07 -9.33
CA TRP A 206 -4.48 -15.76 -10.29
C TRP A 206 -4.08 -16.09 -11.73
N GLN A 207 -2.79 -16.03 -12.07
CA GLN A 207 -2.29 -16.45 -13.38
C GLN A 207 -2.42 -17.97 -13.52
N LEU A 208 -2.03 -18.72 -12.48
CA LEU A 208 -2.21 -20.18 -12.47
C LEU A 208 -3.68 -20.59 -12.54
N MET A 209 -4.60 -19.82 -11.91
CA MET A 209 -6.04 -20.06 -12.06
C MET A 209 -6.50 -19.95 -13.52
N ILE A 210 -5.96 -18.99 -14.28
CA ILE A 210 -6.26 -18.85 -15.71
C ILE A 210 -5.63 -20.00 -16.50
N GLU A 211 -4.34 -20.29 -16.28
CA GLU A 211 -3.60 -21.34 -16.99
C GLU A 211 -4.21 -22.74 -16.77
N GLN A 212 -4.73 -23.00 -15.57
CA GLN A 212 -5.38 -24.25 -15.19
C GLN A 212 -6.88 -24.28 -15.53
N ASN A 213 -7.42 -23.25 -16.21
CA ASN A 213 -8.83 -23.11 -16.58
C ASN A 213 -9.79 -23.24 -15.37
N LEU A 214 -9.40 -22.68 -14.22
CA LEU A 214 -10.18 -22.75 -12.98
C LEU A 214 -11.21 -21.63 -12.85
N ILE A 215 -11.09 -20.57 -13.66
CA ILE A 215 -11.99 -19.42 -13.64
C ILE A 215 -12.53 -19.13 -15.03
N LYS A 216 -13.78 -18.70 -15.09
CA LYS A 216 -14.50 -18.45 -16.35
C LYS A 216 -13.96 -17.21 -17.07
N ASP A 217 -14.06 -16.06 -16.43
CA ASP A 217 -13.55 -14.79 -16.97
C ASP A 217 -12.19 -14.47 -16.36
N LYS A 218 -11.29 -13.86 -17.14
CA LYS A 218 -9.92 -13.51 -16.71
C LYS A 218 -9.88 -12.25 -15.85
N VAL A 219 -10.78 -12.16 -14.87
CA VAL A 219 -10.95 -11.02 -13.97
C VAL A 219 -11.15 -11.49 -12.54
N PHE A 220 -10.85 -10.62 -11.59
CA PHE A 220 -11.29 -10.73 -10.21
C PHE A 220 -11.80 -9.38 -9.74
N SER A 221 -12.67 -9.36 -8.74
CA SER A 221 -13.26 -8.13 -8.20
C SER A 221 -13.35 -8.17 -6.68
N PHE A 222 -13.32 -6.98 -6.08
CA PHE A 222 -13.44 -6.78 -4.64
C PHE A 222 -14.66 -5.94 -4.32
N TRP A 223 -15.43 -6.39 -3.35
CA TRP A 223 -16.37 -5.57 -2.59
C TRP A 223 -15.90 -5.52 -1.15
N LEU A 224 -15.65 -4.33 -0.61
CA LEU A 224 -15.14 -4.13 0.75
C LEU A 224 -16.17 -3.38 1.58
N ASN A 225 -16.81 -4.06 2.53
CA ASN A 225 -17.87 -3.47 3.34
C ASN A 225 -17.29 -2.38 4.27
N ARG A 226 -17.78 -1.15 4.16
CA ARG A 226 -17.35 -0.02 4.98
C ARG A 226 -18.06 0.06 6.33
N ASN A 227 -19.21 -0.60 6.50
CA ASN A 227 -19.88 -0.70 7.79
C ASN A 227 -19.02 -1.51 8.79
N ALA A 228 -18.82 -0.98 9.99
CA ALA A 228 -17.99 -1.62 11.02
C ALA A 228 -18.80 -2.53 11.96
N HIS A 229 -20.13 -2.52 11.83
CA HIS A 229 -21.06 -3.29 12.66
C HIS A 229 -21.56 -4.56 11.96
N ASP A 230 -21.40 -4.65 10.64
CA ASP A 230 -21.80 -5.83 9.89
C ASP A 230 -20.83 -6.99 10.12
N ALA A 231 -21.37 -8.20 10.21
CA ALA A 231 -20.59 -9.42 10.32
C ALA A 231 -19.84 -9.75 9.01
N ASP A 232 -20.38 -9.31 7.88
CA ASP A 232 -19.78 -9.48 6.56
C ASP A 232 -18.81 -8.34 6.26
N GLY A 233 -17.54 -8.68 6.12
CA GLY A 233 -16.48 -7.72 5.86
C GLY A 233 -16.33 -7.35 4.40
N GLY A 234 -16.80 -8.18 3.48
CA GLY A 234 -16.58 -7.99 2.05
C GLY A 234 -16.51 -9.31 1.31
N GLU A 235 -16.36 -9.24 0.00
CA GLU A 235 -16.29 -10.39 -0.89
C GLU A 235 -15.21 -10.15 -1.96
N LEU A 236 -14.37 -11.16 -2.18
CA LEU A 236 -13.49 -11.25 -3.34
C LEU A 236 -14.07 -12.30 -4.29
N VAL A 237 -14.24 -11.94 -5.56
CA VAL A 237 -14.75 -12.85 -6.59
C VAL A 237 -13.65 -13.09 -7.61
N PHE A 238 -13.28 -14.36 -7.82
CA PHE A 238 -12.48 -14.77 -8.98
C PHE A 238 -13.41 -15.25 -10.09
N GLY A 239 -13.09 -14.91 -11.34
CA GLY A 239 -13.84 -15.36 -12.51
C GLY A 239 -15.03 -14.48 -12.90
N GLY A 240 -15.17 -13.29 -12.29
CA GLY A 240 -16.24 -12.34 -12.64
C GLY A 240 -16.47 -11.25 -11.58
N VAL A 241 -17.68 -10.68 -11.61
CA VAL A 241 -18.12 -9.57 -10.75
C VAL A 241 -19.52 -9.86 -10.22
N GLU A 242 -19.77 -9.58 -8.94
CA GLU A 242 -21.09 -9.74 -8.31
C GLU A 242 -21.96 -8.47 -8.50
N PRO A 243 -23.05 -8.53 -9.30
CA PRO A 243 -23.88 -7.36 -9.62
C PRO A 243 -24.55 -6.70 -8.40
N ARG A 244 -24.76 -7.46 -7.31
CA ARG A 244 -25.36 -6.92 -6.08
C ARG A 244 -24.46 -5.94 -5.33
N HIS A 245 -23.16 -5.91 -5.65
CA HIS A 245 -22.17 -5.13 -4.91
C HIS A 245 -21.81 -3.78 -5.54
N TYR A 246 -22.42 -3.40 -6.66
CA TYR A 246 -22.21 -2.10 -7.29
C TYR A 246 -23.50 -1.54 -7.90
N LYS A 247 -23.48 -0.25 -8.26
CA LYS A 247 -24.56 0.44 -8.96
C LYS A 247 -24.01 1.07 -10.23
N GLY A 248 -24.79 1.07 -11.31
CA GLY A 248 -24.39 1.67 -12.57
C GLY A 248 -23.39 0.82 -13.36
N LYS A 249 -22.47 1.47 -14.08
CA LYS A 249 -21.45 0.84 -14.90
C LYS A 249 -20.06 1.10 -14.32
N HIS A 250 -19.13 0.18 -14.54
CA HIS A 250 -17.73 0.38 -14.20
C HIS A 250 -17.07 1.34 -15.21
N THR A 251 -16.23 2.25 -14.72
CA THR A 251 -15.27 3.00 -15.52
C THR A 251 -14.00 2.17 -15.62
N PHE A 252 -13.61 1.80 -16.83
CA PHE A 252 -12.39 1.02 -17.07
C PHE A 252 -11.27 1.92 -17.58
N VAL A 253 -10.09 1.77 -16.98
CA VAL A 253 -8.85 2.45 -17.35
C VAL A 253 -7.76 1.41 -17.58
N PRO A 254 -6.88 1.61 -18.57
CA PRO A 254 -5.84 0.64 -18.88
C PRO A 254 -4.73 0.63 -17.84
N VAL A 255 -4.08 -0.53 -17.68
CA VAL A 255 -2.86 -0.62 -16.87
C VAL A 255 -1.72 0.09 -17.59
N THR A 256 -1.12 1.11 -16.97
CA THR A 256 -0.04 1.91 -17.57
C THR A 256 1.34 1.29 -17.37
N ARG A 257 1.53 0.52 -16.29
CA ARG A 257 2.79 -0.15 -15.98
C ARG A 257 2.56 -1.55 -15.45
N LYS A 258 2.78 -2.55 -16.30
CA LYS A 258 2.69 -3.96 -15.93
C LYS A 258 3.72 -4.31 -14.85
N GLY A 259 3.24 -4.92 -13.77
CA GLY A 259 3.95 -5.07 -12.50
C GLY A 259 3.00 -4.75 -11.35
N TYR A 260 2.41 -3.57 -11.40
CA TYR A 260 1.38 -3.11 -10.47
C TYR A 260 0.04 -3.00 -11.18
N TRP A 261 -1.06 -3.03 -10.42
CA TRP A 261 -2.36 -2.55 -10.89
C TRP A 261 -2.38 -1.01 -10.92
N GLN A 262 -1.49 -0.46 -11.76
CA GLN A 262 -1.24 0.96 -11.92
C GLN A 262 -1.99 1.51 -13.12
N PHE A 263 -2.64 2.65 -12.95
CA PHE A 263 -3.35 3.38 -14.00
C PHE A 263 -3.08 4.89 -13.85
N GLU A 264 -3.44 5.66 -14.87
CA GLU A 264 -3.34 7.11 -14.84
C GLU A 264 -4.60 7.70 -14.21
N ILE A 265 -4.41 8.69 -13.34
CA ILE A 265 -5.46 9.53 -12.76
C ILE A 265 -5.22 10.98 -13.15
N GLY A 266 -6.30 11.75 -13.21
CA GLY A 266 -6.23 13.20 -13.32
C GLY A 266 -5.96 13.87 -11.97
N ASP A 267 -6.44 15.11 -11.83
CA ASP A 267 -6.13 15.92 -10.67
C ASP A 267 -6.94 15.56 -9.42
N PHE A 268 -6.44 16.00 -8.27
CA PHE A 268 -7.16 15.99 -6.99
C PHE A 268 -7.89 17.31 -6.77
N PHE A 269 -9.06 17.22 -6.12
CA PHE A 269 -9.92 18.34 -5.78
C PHE A 269 -10.25 18.33 -4.30
N ILE A 270 -10.22 19.52 -3.70
CA ILE A 270 -10.66 19.80 -2.33
C ILE A 270 -11.90 20.68 -2.45
N GLY A 271 -13.07 20.12 -2.15
CA GLY A 271 -14.34 20.66 -2.62
C GLY A 271 -14.32 20.77 -4.14
N ASN A 272 -14.60 21.97 -4.66
CA ASN A 272 -14.56 22.25 -6.10
C ASN A 272 -13.20 22.83 -6.56
N GLN A 273 -12.17 22.83 -5.72
CA GLN A 273 -10.88 23.45 -6.04
C GLN A 273 -9.81 22.41 -6.36
N THR A 274 -9.22 22.53 -7.55
CA THR A 274 -8.03 21.80 -7.99
C THR A 274 -6.85 21.97 -7.02
N THR A 275 -6.09 20.91 -6.79
CA THR A 275 -4.79 20.99 -6.11
C THR A 275 -3.66 21.39 -7.06
N GLY A 276 -3.86 21.21 -8.36
CA GLY A 276 -2.94 21.58 -9.44
C GLY A 276 -1.76 20.61 -9.61
N VAL A 277 -1.53 19.74 -8.63
CA VAL A 277 -0.36 18.86 -8.56
C VAL A 277 -0.43 17.76 -9.61
N CYS A 278 -1.61 17.17 -9.82
CA CYS A 278 -1.82 16.06 -10.74
C CYS A 278 -2.57 16.49 -12.00
N SER A 279 -2.54 17.80 -12.32
CA SER A 279 -3.21 18.36 -13.50
C SER A 279 -2.67 17.85 -14.84
N ALA A 280 -1.40 17.44 -14.88
CA ALA A 280 -0.76 16.82 -16.05
C ALA A 280 -0.82 15.27 -16.02
N GLY A 281 -1.63 14.71 -15.12
CA GLY A 281 -1.69 13.26 -14.89
C GLY A 281 -0.79 12.81 -13.74
N CYS A 282 -1.27 11.84 -12.98
CA CYS A 282 -0.52 11.14 -11.93
C CYS A 282 -0.72 9.63 -12.07
N ALA A 283 0.24 8.85 -11.58
CA ALA A 283 0.07 7.41 -11.45
C ALA A 283 -0.68 7.08 -10.15
N ALA A 284 -1.65 6.17 -10.23
CA ALA A 284 -2.31 5.58 -9.07
C ALA A 284 -2.18 4.06 -9.12
N VAL A 285 -2.11 3.42 -7.94
CA VAL A 285 -2.10 1.97 -7.80
C VAL A 285 -3.26 1.54 -6.92
N ILE A 286 -4.03 0.55 -7.39
CA ILE A 286 -5.04 -0.11 -6.56
C ILE A 286 -4.33 -1.14 -5.68
N ASP A 287 -4.29 -0.87 -4.37
CA ASP A 287 -3.66 -1.75 -3.38
C ASP A 287 -4.68 -2.18 -2.31
N SER A 288 -5.30 -3.35 -2.49
CA SER A 288 -6.22 -3.95 -1.51
C SER A 288 -5.54 -4.35 -0.20
N GLY A 289 -4.21 -4.44 -0.18
CA GLY A 289 -3.42 -4.74 1.02
C GLY A 289 -3.24 -3.56 1.97
N THR A 290 -3.64 -2.35 1.57
CA THR A 290 -3.47 -1.11 2.33
C THR A 290 -4.83 -0.42 2.57
N SER A 291 -5.07 0.13 3.76
CA SER A 291 -6.34 0.84 4.03
C SER A 291 -6.32 2.36 3.87
N LEU A 292 -5.14 2.99 3.95
CA LEU A 292 -4.99 4.44 3.83
C LEU A 292 -4.70 4.83 2.38
N LEU A 293 -5.19 6.00 1.98
CA LEU A 293 -4.76 6.64 0.74
C LEU A 293 -3.40 7.30 0.96
N SER A 294 -2.44 6.98 0.10
CA SER A 294 -1.11 7.59 0.10
C SER A 294 -0.92 8.38 -1.18
N GLY A 295 -0.36 9.58 -1.08
CA GLY A 295 -0.19 10.48 -2.23
C GLY A 295 0.89 11.53 -1.97
N PRO A 296 1.15 12.42 -2.96
CA PRO A 296 2.19 13.43 -2.86
C PRO A 296 2.00 14.33 -1.62
N THR A 297 3.08 14.59 -0.88
CA THR A 297 3.08 15.47 0.31
C THR A 297 2.42 16.82 0.01
N THR A 298 2.66 17.39 -1.18
CA THR A 298 2.04 18.65 -1.63
C THR A 298 0.51 18.61 -1.68
N VAL A 299 -0.09 17.46 -1.99
CA VAL A 299 -1.54 17.24 -1.99
C VAL A 299 -2.03 16.96 -0.58
N ILE A 300 -1.37 16.03 0.14
CA ILE A 300 -1.77 15.63 1.49
C ILE A 300 -1.71 16.81 2.47
N THR A 301 -0.72 17.69 2.37
CA THR A 301 -0.64 18.92 3.20
C THR A 301 -1.82 19.86 2.95
N GLN A 302 -2.25 20.03 1.70
CA GLN A 302 -3.42 20.85 1.38
C GLN A 302 -4.70 20.21 1.93
N ILE A 303 -4.84 18.88 1.81
CA ILE A 303 -5.95 18.13 2.41
C ILE A 303 -5.96 18.30 3.93
N ASN A 304 -4.81 18.09 4.59
CA ASN A 304 -4.68 18.26 6.04
C ASN A 304 -5.09 19.65 6.51
N HIS A 305 -4.68 20.70 5.78
CA HIS A 305 -5.11 22.07 6.07
C HIS A 305 -6.62 22.23 5.92
N ALA A 306 -7.19 21.75 4.81
CA ALA A 306 -8.61 21.91 4.50
C ALA A 306 -9.56 21.14 5.42
N ILE A 307 -9.16 19.94 5.88
CA ILE A 307 -9.95 19.14 6.82
C ILE A 307 -9.61 19.44 8.29
N GLY A 308 -8.67 20.35 8.55
CA GLY A 308 -8.23 20.71 9.89
C GLY A 308 -7.41 19.62 10.61
N ALA A 309 -6.83 18.69 9.86
CA ALA A 309 -6.02 17.61 10.44
C ALA A 309 -4.71 18.11 11.03
N GLU A 310 -4.29 17.49 12.12
CA GLU A 310 -2.98 17.74 12.72
C GLU A 310 -1.86 17.37 11.75
N GLY A 311 -0.79 18.18 11.78
CA GLY A 311 0.41 17.97 10.99
C GLY A 311 1.64 18.34 11.82
N ILE A 312 2.82 18.15 11.23
CA ILE A 312 4.08 18.60 11.82
C ILE A 312 4.48 19.95 11.24
N VAL A 313 5.04 20.80 12.10
CA VAL A 313 5.65 22.06 11.67
C VAL A 313 7.02 21.75 11.07
N SER A 314 7.21 22.04 9.79
CA SER A 314 8.55 21.97 9.17
C SER A 314 9.26 23.30 9.29
N VAL A 315 10.42 23.27 9.96
CA VAL A 315 11.29 24.44 10.12
C VAL A 315 11.83 24.89 8.77
N GLU A 316 12.24 23.95 7.92
CA GLU A 316 12.76 24.22 6.58
C GLU A 316 11.72 24.91 5.69
N CYS A 317 10.47 24.44 5.74
CA CYS A 317 9.36 25.07 5.02
C CYS A 317 9.12 26.50 5.51
N LYS A 318 9.12 26.70 6.83
CA LYS A 318 8.97 28.04 7.42
C LYS A 318 10.13 28.96 7.02
N GLU A 319 11.36 28.49 7.09
CA GLU A 319 12.58 29.22 6.69
C GLU A 319 12.51 29.61 5.21
N VAL A 320 12.12 28.68 4.33
CA VAL A 320 11.92 28.96 2.89
C VAL A 320 10.89 30.07 2.66
N VAL A 321 9.73 29.99 3.32
CA VAL A 321 8.67 31.00 3.14
C VAL A 321 9.09 32.37 3.68
N LEU A 322 9.78 32.39 4.82
CA LEU A 322 10.24 33.63 5.46
C LEU A 322 11.37 34.31 4.68
N GLU A 323 12.39 33.56 4.27
CA GLU A 323 13.59 34.12 3.63
C GLU A 323 13.43 34.29 2.11
N TYR A 324 12.75 33.36 1.44
CA TYR A 324 12.71 33.30 -0.03
C TYR A 324 11.31 33.51 -0.60
N GLY A 325 10.26 33.58 0.23
CA GLY A 325 8.87 33.59 -0.25
C GLY A 325 8.56 34.74 -1.21
N VAL A 326 9.02 35.97 -0.91
CA VAL A 326 8.83 37.13 -1.81
C VAL A 326 9.55 36.89 -3.14
N ARG A 327 10.78 36.37 -3.09
CA ARG A 327 11.56 36.10 -4.30
C ARG A 327 10.93 35.00 -5.16
N ILE A 328 10.40 33.96 -4.54
CA ILE A 328 9.65 32.90 -5.23
C ILE A 328 8.44 33.50 -5.94
N PHE A 329 7.66 34.34 -5.25
CA PHE A 329 6.50 35.02 -5.83
C PHE A 329 6.86 35.91 -7.04
N GLU A 330 7.92 36.70 -6.93
CA GLU A 330 8.42 37.54 -8.03
C GLU A 330 8.82 36.71 -9.25
N LEU A 331 9.58 35.63 -9.04
CA LEU A 331 10.00 34.75 -10.15
C LEU A 331 8.79 34.07 -10.82
N LEU A 332 7.81 33.65 -10.01
CA LEU A 332 6.58 33.04 -10.52
C LEU A 332 5.68 33.99 -11.30
N THR A 333 5.68 35.27 -10.94
CA THR A 333 4.91 36.32 -11.65
C THR A 333 5.63 36.82 -12.89
N ALA A 334 6.95 36.71 -12.93
CA ALA A 334 7.78 37.02 -14.10
C ALA A 334 7.82 35.88 -15.16
N GLU A 335 6.80 35.02 -15.20
CA GLU A 335 6.67 33.88 -16.13
C GLU A 335 7.85 32.87 -16.11
N SER A 336 8.59 32.78 -14.99
CA SER A 336 9.60 31.73 -14.85
C SER A 336 8.92 30.36 -14.78
N GLN A 337 9.52 29.36 -15.45
CA GLN A 337 9.06 27.98 -15.31
C GLN A 337 9.14 27.55 -13.85
N ALA A 338 8.04 27.00 -13.31
CA ALA A 338 7.90 26.53 -11.93
C ALA A 338 9.14 25.77 -11.44
N GLN A 339 9.60 24.89 -12.31
CA GLN A 339 10.62 23.89 -12.06
C GLN A 339 11.98 24.52 -11.85
N THR A 340 12.24 25.70 -12.44
CA THR A 340 13.55 26.36 -12.37
C THR A 340 13.68 27.33 -11.20
N VAL A 341 12.58 27.74 -10.57
CA VAL A 341 12.56 28.77 -9.50
C VAL A 341 13.51 28.42 -8.35
N CYS A 342 13.42 27.21 -7.81
CA CYS A 342 14.27 26.79 -6.69
C CYS A 342 15.74 26.62 -7.07
N GLY A 343 16.04 26.36 -8.35
CA GLY A 343 17.39 26.37 -8.89
C GLY A 343 17.95 27.79 -9.02
N GLN A 344 17.15 28.73 -9.52
CA GLN A 344 17.52 30.15 -9.65
C GLN A 344 17.79 30.81 -8.28
N ILE A 345 17.08 30.39 -7.24
CA ILE A 345 17.30 30.85 -5.86
C ILE A 345 18.52 30.15 -5.21
N GLY A 346 19.06 29.11 -5.83
CA GLY A 346 20.25 28.39 -5.35
C GLY A 346 19.96 27.32 -4.29
N LEU A 347 18.68 27.03 -4.01
CA LEU A 347 18.27 26.00 -3.03
C LEU A 347 18.39 24.59 -3.60
N CYS A 348 18.17 24.40 -4.90
CA CYS A 348 18.29 23.10 -5.59
C CYS A 348 19.49 23.06 -6.55
N THR A 349 20.07 21.88 -6.78
CA THR A 349 21.01 21.65 -7.90
C THR A 349 20.27 21.21 -9.17
N LEU A 350 20.91 21.34 -10.36
CA LEU A 350 20.30 20.94 -11.65
C LEU A 350 19.88 19.46 -11.69
N ASP A 351 20.59 18.58 -10.99
CA ASP A 351 20.24 17.15 -10.85
C ASP A 351 19.00 16.90 -9.97
N GLU A 352 18.67 17.82 -9.06
CA GLU A 352 17.50 17.73 -8.18
C GLU A 352 16.22 18.29 -8.85
N VAL A 353 16.38 19.16 -9.86
CA VAL A 353 15.27 19.72 -10.66
C VAL A 353 14.74 18.70 -11.67
N SER A 354 15.61 17.88 -12.27
CA SER A 354 15.21 16.83 -13.23
C SER A 354 14.49 15.65 -12.57
N ASN A 355 14.87 15.29 -11.34
CA ASN A 355 14.22 14.24 -10.54
C ASN A 355 12.89 14.67 -9.89
N ALA A 356 12.54 15.96 -9.95
CA ALA A 356 11.21 16.47 -9.60
C ALA A 356 10.19 16.29 -10.75
N SER A 357 10.64 15.91 -11.94
CA SER A 357 9.76 15.41 -13.01
C SER A 357 9.44 13.93 -12.75
N ILE A 358 8.14 13.65 -12.71
CA ILE A 358 7.53 12.35 -12.47
C ILE A 358 8.07 11.34 -13.49
N GLY A 359 9.01 10.50 -13.08
CA GLY A 359 9.61 9.49 -13.95
C GLY A 359 10.31 8.40 -13.15
N ILE A 360 9.65 7.24 -13.02
CA ILE A 360 10.20 6.06 -12.34
C ILE A 360 11.23 5.40 -13.27
N LYS A 361 12.52 5.38 -12.91
CA LYS A 361 13.52 4.57 -13.64
C LYS A 361 13.39 3.09 -13.29
N SER A 362 13.63 2.22 -14.27
CA SER A 362 13.56 0.76 -14.13
C SER A 362 14.76 0.21 -13.35
N VAL A 363 14.49 -0.80 -12.50
CA VAL A 363 15.46 -1.53 -11.69
C VAL A 363 16.33 -2.43 -12.57
N LEU A 364 17.47 -1.92 -13.01
CA LEU A 364 18.68 -2.67 -13.31
C LEU A 364 19.86 -1.71 -13.02
N GLU A 365 20.86 -2.21 -12.30
CA GLU A 365 22.14 -1.55 -11.97
C GLU A 365 22.13 -0.56 -10.80
N LYS A 366 22.16 -1.11 -9.57
CA LYS A 366 22.91 -0.51 -8.44
C LYS A 366 23.26 -1.62 -7.44
N GLN A 367 24.12 -2.52 -7.87
CA GLN A 367 24.92 -3.35 -7.00
C GLN A 367 26.37 -2.99 -7.28
N THR A 368 26.95 -2.15 -6.42
CA THR A 368 28.33 -2.21 -5.94
C THR A 368 28.58 -1.01 -5.02
N ASP A 369 29.46 -1.23 -4.05
CA ASP A 369 30.15 -0.24 -3.21
C ASP A 369 29.58 0.01 -1.80
N GLU A 370 29.57 -1.04 -0.99
CA GLU A 370 29.87 -0.92 0.45
C GLU A 370 31.37 -1.20 0.66
N ASN A 371 32.18 -0.15 0.88
CA ASN A 371 33.35 -0.17 1.78
C ASN A 371 34.13 1.16 1.72
N SER A 372 33.98 2.01 2.74
CA SER A 372 35.09 2.72 3.41
C SER A 372 34.53 3.69 4.46
N TYR A 373 34.94 3.49 5.70
CA TYR A 373 34.58 4.31 6.86
C TYR A 373 35.59 5.46 7.07
N VAL A 374 35.10 6.52 7.73
CA VAL A 374 35.81 7.65 8.36
C VAL A 374 36.04 8.91 7.48
N GLY A 375 35.29 9.99 7.78
CA GLY A 375 35.57 11.36 7.30
C GLY A 375 34.38 12.21 6.78
N TYR A 376 33.15 11.71 6.75
CA TYR A 376 32.05 12.28 5.95
C TYR A 376 30.90 13.00 6.70
N ASP A 377 30.99 13.22 8.03
CA ASP A 377 29.80 13.60 8.81
C ASP A 377 29.33 15.06 8.56
N ASN A 378 30.25 16.02 8.46
CA ASN A 378 29.88 17.44 8.27
C ASN A 378 29.41 17.77 6.85
N LEU A 379 30.01 17.13 5.83
CA LEU A 379 29.61 17.31 4.44
C LEU A 379 28.26 16.62 4.16
N CYS A 380 28.01 15.48 4.80
CA CYS A 380 26.74 14.77 4.72
C CYS A 380 25.61 15.57 5.40
N LYS A 381 25.85 16.16 6.58
CA LYS A 381 24.89 17.06 7.25
C LYS A 381 24.57 18.30 6.41
N LYS A 382 25.57 18.93 5.79
CA LYS A 382 25.38 20.11 4.91
C LYS A 382 24.62 19.76 3.62
N ARG A 383 24.91 18.61 3.01
CA ARG A 383 24.15 18.08 1.86
C ARG A 383 22.71 17.69 2.25
N LYS A 384 22.50 17.10 3.44
CA LYS A 384 21.18 16.77 3.99
C LYS A 384 20.33 18.04 4.22
N LYS A 385 20.88 19.09 4.84
CA LYS A 385 20.16 20.37 5.02
C LYS A 385 19.79 21.00 3.67
N LYS A 386 20.72 20.99 2.69
CA LYS A 386 20.45 21.56 1.36
C LYS A 386 19.32 20.82 0.62
N GLY A 387 19.30 19.49 0.67
CA GLY A 387 18.23 18.68 0.07
C GLY A 387 16.85 18.92 0.71
N ALA A 388 16.79 19.08 2.04
CA ALA A 388 15.54 19.39 2.74
C ALA A 388 14.99 20.77 2.35
N MET A 389 15.88 21.78 2.22
CA MET A 389 15.52 23.11 1.75
C MET A 389 15.05 23.14 0.30
N CYS A 390 15.68 22.35 -0.57
CA CYS A 390 15.23 22.19 -1.96
C CYS A 390 13.81 21.62 -2.03
N ALA A 391 13.53 20.52 -1.30
CA ALA A 391 12.20 19.92 -1.25
C ALA A 391 11.14 20.89 -0.69
N ALA A 392 11.48 21.61 0.39
CA ALA A 392 10.63 22.66 0.96
C ALA A 392 10.33 23.78 -0.05
N CYS A 393 11.33 24.22 -0.81
CA CYS A 393 11.14 25.19 -1.89
C CYS A 393 10.22 24.67 -2.99
N GLN A 394 10.43 23.44 -3.46
CA GLN A 394 9.59 22.85 -4.51
C GLN A 394 8.13 22.76 -4.07
N MET A 395 7.86 22.36 -2.82
CA MET A 395 6.50 22.37 -2.26
C MET A 395 5.92 23.79 -2.20
N ALA A 396 6.69 24.77 -1.70
CA ALA A 396 6.26 26.16 -1.61
C ALA A 396 5.93 26.75 -2.99
N VAL A 397 6.76 26.49 -4.01
CA VAL A 397 6.50 26.89 -5.40
C VAL A 397 5.18 26.34 -5.90
N VAL A 398 4.92 25.03 -5.72
CA VAL A 398 3.67 24.39 -6.14
C VAL A 398 2.45 25.04 -5.47
N TRP A 399 2.52 25.28 -4.16
CA TRP A 399 1.43 25.92 -3.43
C TRP A 399 1.22 27.39 -3.84
N MET A 400 2.30 28.17 -4.03
CA MET A 400 2.21 29.56 -4.50
C MET A 400 1.62 29.65 -5.90
N GLN A 401 2.04 28.77 -6.81
CA GLN A 401 1.51 28.73 -8.18
C GLN A 401 0.01 28.45 -8.22
N LYS A 402 -0.47 27.53 -7.38
CA LYS A 402 -1.91 27.28 -7.25
C LYS A 402 -2.64 28.56 -6.84
N GLN A 403 -2.15 29.25 -5.80
CA GLN A 403 -2.82 30.44 -5.29
C GLN A 403 -2.75 31.63 -6.27
N LEU A 404 -1.66 31.74 -7.04
CA LEU A 404 -1.54 32.69 -8.15
C LEU A 404 -2.60 32.46 -9.23
N LYS A 405 -2.83 31.21 -9.62
CA LYS A 405 -3.91 30.85 -10.57
C LYS A 405 -5.32 31.19 -10.04
N GLN A 406 -5.47 31.41 -8.73
CA GLN A 406 -6.71 31.85 -8.09
C GLN A 406 -6.76 33.39 -7.88
N ASN A 407 -5.85 34.15 -8.50
CA ASN A 407 -5.77 35.61 -8.42
C ASN A 407 -5.66 36.15 -6.97
N GLN A 408 -5.00 35.41 -6.08
CA GLN A 408 -4.75 35.87 -4.70
C GLN A 408 -3.63 36.92 -4.63
N THR A 409 -3.69 37.79 -3.62
CA THR A 409 -2.64 38.79 -3.38
C THR A 409 -1.38 38.14 -2.79
N ARG A 410 -0.21 38.74 -3.04
CA ARG A 410 1.09 38.26 -2.52
C ARG A 410 1.04 37.94 -1.03
N ASP A 411 0.54 38.87 -0.20
CA ASP A 411 0.58 38.71 1.26
C ASP A 411 -0.35 37.58 1.73
N ARG A 412 -1.49 37.38 1.06
CA ARG A 412 -2.38 36.23 1.30
C ARG A 412 -1.72 34.92 0.90
N ILE A 413 -1.01 34.90 -0.24
CA ILE A 413 -0.29 33.72 -0.72
C ILE A 413 0.78 33.30 0.29
N LEU A 414 1.64 34.23 0.71
CA LEU A 414 2.70 33.96 1.68
C LEU A 414 2.14 33.48 3.01
N THR A 415 1.05 34.09 3.48
CA THR A 415 0.37 33.68 4.71
C THR A 415 -0.18 32.26 4.58
N HIS A 416 -0.88 31.95 3.49
CA HIS A 416 -1.44 30.63 3.26
C HIS A 416 -0.36 29.54 3.17
N VAL A 417 0.70 29.77 2.40
CA VAL A 417 1.82 28.83 2.28
C VAL A 417 2.52 28.62 3.62
N ASN A 418 2.66 29.69 4.42
CA ASN A 418 3.17 29.60 5.78
C ASN A 418 2.27 28.71 6.65
N GLU A 419 0.94 28.80 6.56
CA GLU A 419 0.02 27.90 7.28
C GLU A 419 0.20 26.43 6.86
N LEU A 420 0.37 26.16 5.56
CA LEU A 420 0.63 24.82 5.03
C LEU A 420 1.91 24.20 5.61
N CYS A 421 2.96 24.99 5.86
CA CYS A 421 4.17 24.51 6.54
C CYS A 421 3.91 23.96 7.96
N GLY A 422 2.77 24.29 8.58
CA GLY A 422 2.32 23.72 9.85
C GLY A 422 1.43 22.48 9.73
N ARG A 423 1.13 22.04 8.51
CA ARG A 423 0.18 20.96 8.20
C ARG A 423 0.81 19.80 7.42
N ILE A 424 2.15 19.75 7.37
CA ILE A 424 2.88 18.69 6.69
C ILE A 424 2.53 17.34 7.34
N PRO A 425 2.23 16.27 6.57
CA PRO A 425 1.96 14.97 7.14
C PRO A 425 3.14 14.49 7.98
N SER A 426 2.85 14.04 9.20
CA SER A 426 3.88 13.45 10.05
C SER A 426 4.09 11.99 9.66
N PRO A 427 5.33 11.54 9.37
CA PRO A 427 5.59 10.11 9.15
C PRO A 427 5.45 9.28 10.44
N MET A 428 5.37 9.95 11.60
CA MET A 428 5.43 9.32 12.92
C MET A 428 4.16 9.49 13.75
N ALA A 429 3.28 10.42 13.39
CA ALA A 429 2.06 10.74 14.11
C ALA A 429 0.83 10.67 13.20
N GLU A 430 -0.34 10.55 13.80
CA GLU A 430 -1.62 10.57 13.07
C GLU A 430 -1.97 12.00 12.70
N SER A 431 -2.43 12.20 11.47
CA SER A 431 -3.15 13.42 11.09
C SER A 431 -4.57 13.35 11.65
N ALA A 432 -4.67 13.55 12.96
CA ALA A 432 -5.94 13.47 13.69
C ALA A 432 -6.83 14.66 13.36
N VAL A 433 -8.15 14.41 13.32
CA VAL A 433 -9.18 15.42 13.09
C VAL A 433 -10.20 15.40 14.22
N LYS A 434 -10.87 16.53 14.46
CA LYS A 434 -11.95 16.59 15.45
C LYS A 434 -13.21 15.93 14.89
N CYS A 435 -13.71 14.89 15.56
CA CYS A 435 -14.86 14.11 15.09
C CYS A 435 -16.12 14.97 14.86
N ASN A 436 -16.32 16.02 15.66
CA ASN A 436 -17.45 16.93 15.54
C ASN A 436 -17.36 17.89 14.33
N GLN A 437 -16.22 17.93 13.63
CA GLN A 437 -16.02 18.76 12.44
C GLN A 437 -16.19 17.98 11.13
N ILE A 438 -16.36 16.66 11.18
CA ILE A 438 -16.44 15.80 9.98
C ILE A 438 -17.54 16.26 9.01
N SER A 439 -18.71 16.63 9.51
CA SER A 439 -19.83 17.10 8.68
C SER A 439 -19.59 18.43 7.97
N ARG A 440 -18.52 19.16 8.34
CA ARG A 440 -18.12 20.43 7.73
C ARG A 440 -16.87 20.31 6.87
N MET A 441 -16.26 19.13 6.80
CA MET A 441 -15.08 18.91 5.96
C MET A 441 -15.48 18.97 4.48
N PRO A 442 -14.61 19.53 3.62
CA PRO A 442 -14.85 19.49 2.19
C PRO A 442 -14.72 18.06 1.67
N ASP A 443 -15.52 17.73 0.66
CA ASP A 443 -15.34 16.49 -0.08
C ASP A 443 -13.99 16.49 -0.80
N ILE A 444 -13.29 15.35 -0.77
CA ILE A 444 -12.06 15.15 -1.54
C ILE A 444 -12.40 14.25 -2.71
N SER A 445 -12.10 14.68 -3.92
CA SER A 445 -12.33 13.91 -5.14
C SER A 445 -11.10 13.91 -6.05
N PHE A 446 -11.09 13.00 -7.02
CA PHE A 446 -10.05 12.91 -8.05
C PHE A 446 -10.67 12.38 -9.33
N THR A 447 -10.05 12.67 -10.47
CA THR A 447 -10.51 12.22 -11.77
C THR A 447 -9.88 10.88 -12.14
N ILE A 448 -10.70 9.94 -12.61
CA ILE A 448 -10.29 8.66 -13.21
C ILE A 448 -10.80 8.63 -14.64
#